data_AF-A0ABF7RQE0-F1
#
_entry.id   AF-A0ABF7RQE0-F1
#
_cell.length_a   1.000
_cell.length_b   1.000
_cell.length_c   1.000
_cell.angle_alpha   90.00
_cell.angle_beta   90.00
_cell.angle_gamma   90.00
#
_symmetry.space_group_name_H-M   'P 1'
#
loop_
_entity.id
_entity.type
_entity.pdbx_description
1 polymer ?
#
loop_
_entity_poly.entity_id
_entity_poly.type
_entity_poly.pdbx_seq_one_letter_code
_entity_poly.pdbx_strand_id
1 'polypeptide(L)'
;MENIYDVIIAGASNAGGMAACAAAEKGAKVLLIDKQGSSQFLYRSFFAALNSNAQKRAGIKVDKAKLMNFLTLFFQDNVDERLLWTWANHADETANWLEDNILKPNGGVLRPQKDAYYETVVNTAFNTELAIATPDNGWAHYGDWVIDKVKELGVTLKYNTKLEELVTDDSGAVTGVITSARDSGEKTTYQATKGVIICTGGYGGNVELMKKWDPLGYKKNVYSDGPRDDGSGILAGLKVGAARDEEPAEIIFDRGAVPVGTNAEEHYQIDFKGPGYFWMGAYPMLKVNLNGERFGNESVPYQFDINAMAKQPGYLEAQIWSEDTMDHLAQFKTQGCSRLGWPGIYNTEENKAEIQRRIDDGMVQKADTIEELAEKLNLPKDNLVNSVKRYNEMCAKGVDTDFGKEKFRLFPVAKAPYYGVIMGGRLLATLDGLRINTKMEVIDKMGKPIPHLYAAGNASGGFFWGSYPDRVPGLTCSHAQTFGRLAGQYAAEN
;
A
#
# COMPACT_ATOMS: atom_id res chain seq x y z
N MET A 1 2.76 -36.03 -20.07
CA MET A 1 1.83 -35.20 -19.29
C MET A 1 2.59 -34.00 -18.71
N GLU A 2 3.02 -33.07 -19.57
CA GLU A 2 3.99 -32.02 -19.16
C GLU A 2 3.39 -30.79 -18.46
N ASN A 3 2.06 -30.60 -18.49
CA ASN A 3 1.39 -29.38 -17.99
C ASN A 3 0.31 -29.63 -16.91
N ILE A 4 0.43 -30.71 -16.15
CA ILE A 4 -0.49 -31.04 -15.03
C ILE A 4 0.22 -30.77 -13.70
N TYR A 5 -0.43 -30.01 -12.83
CA TYR A 5 0.01 -29.61 -11.50
C TYR A 5 -1.11 -29.84 -10.49
N ASP A 6 -0.76 -29.95 -9.22
CA ASP A 6 -1.77 -30.02 -8.15
C ASP A 6 -2.35 -28.64 -7.89
N VAL A 7 -1.46 -27.66 -7.71
CA VAL A 7 -1.83 -26.27 -7.44
C VAL A 7 -1.13 -25.35 -8.44
N ILE A 8 -1.88 -24.43 -9.04
CA ILE A 8 -1.34 -23.36 -9.91
C ILE A 8 -1.54 -22.02 -9.22
N ILE A 9 -0.50 -21.19 -9.19
CA ILE A 9 -0.50 -19.90 -8.50
C ILE A 9 -0.11 -18.81 -9.50
N ALA A 10 -0.93 -17.77 -9.61
CA ALA A 10 -0.68 -16.63 -10.49
C ALA A 10 -0.24 -15.39 -9.72
N GLY A 11 1.00 -14.95 -9.94
CA GLY A 11 1.68 -13.84 -9.26
C GLY A 11 2.68 -14.33 -8.22
N ALA A 12 3.95 -13.95 -8.33
CA ALA A 12 5.09 -14.43 -7.54
C ALA A 12 5.62 -13.40 -6.53
N SER A 13 4.77 -12.46 -6.12
CA SER A 13 5.03 -11.45 -5.08
C SER A 13 4.73 -12.01 -3.66
N ASN A 14 4.66 -11.13 -2.65
CA ASN A 14 4.38 -11.39 -1.24
C ASN A 14 3.34 -12.49 -0.99
N ALA A 15 2.20 -12.49 -1.69
CA ALA A 15 1.18 -13.53 -1.51
C ALA A 15 1.57 -14.86 -2.18
N GLY A 16 1.88 -14.85 -3.46
CA GLY A 16 2.07 -16.09 -4.21
C GLY A 16 3.37 -16.82 -3.93
N GLY A 17 4.46 -16.12 -3.57
CA GLY A 17 5.68 -16.77 -3.10
C GLY A 17 5.43 -17.54 -1.80
N MET A 18 4.67 -16.95 -0.88
CA MET A 18 4.29 -17.59 0.39
C MET A 18 3.30 -18.74 0.18
N ALA A 19 2.33 -18.58 -0.74
CA ALA A 19 1.40 -19.63 -1.14
C ALA A 19 2.11 -20.83 -1.78
N ALA A 20 3.09 -20.57 -2.65
CA ALA A 20 3.87 -21.60 -3.32
C ALA A 20 4.68 -22.43 -2.32
N CYS A 21 5.37 -21.77 -1.40
CA CYS A 21 6.06 -22.46 -0.31
C CYS A 21 5.10 -23.32 0.51
N ALA A 22 3.96 -22.75 0.93
CA ALA A 22 3.02 -23.45 1.80
C ALA A 22 2.34 -24.66 1.12
N ALA A 23 2.00 -24.56 -0.16
CA ALA A 23 1.45 -25.67 -0.94
C ALA A 23 2.49 -26.78 -1.16
N ALA A 24 3.73 -26.42 -1.49
CA ALA A 24 4.81 -27.39 -1.67
C ALA A 24 5.20 -28.09 -0.36
N GLU A 25 5.20 -27.37 0.77
CA GLU A 25 5.39 -27.95 2.12
C GLU A 25 4.31 -28.99 2.47
N LYS A 26 3.12 -28.90 1.85
CA LYS A 26 2.03 -29.89 1.95
C LYS A 26 2.13 -31.02 0.92
N GLY A 27 3.22 -31.07 0.15
CA GLY A 27 3.50 -32.11 -0.83
C GLY A 27 2.81 -31.93 -2.19
N ALA A 28 2.22 -30.76 -2.47
CA ALA A 28 1.63 -30.49 -3.78
C ALA A 28 2.71 -30.25 -4.85
N LYS A 29 2.47 -30.73 -6.07
CA LYS A 29 3.23 -30.33 -7.26
C LYS A 29 2.75 -28.95 -7.72
N VAL A 30 3.56 -27.91 -7.53
CA VAL A 30 3.14 -26.52 -7.75
C VAL A 30 3.73 -25.91 -9.03
N LEU A 31 2.88 -25.16 -9.76
CA LEU A 31 3.30 -24.19 -10.77
C LEU A 31 3.07 -22.78 -10.23
N LEU A 32 4.13 -21.97 -10.18
CA LEU A 32 4.05 -20.54 -9.90
C LEU A 32 4.37 -19.76 -11.17
N ILE A 33 3.44 -18.92 -11.63
CA ILE A 33 3.63 -18.05 -12.80
C ILE A 33 3.68 -16.58 -12.39
N ASP A 34 4.45 -15.78 -13.12
CA ASP A 34 4.36 -14.32 -13.03
C ASP A 34 4.64 -13.70 -14.41
N LYS A 35 3.94 -12.62 -14.72
CA LYS A 35 4.12 -11.88 -15.97
C LYS A 35 5.37 -11.01 -15.98
N GLN A 36 5.92 -10.69 -14.81
CA GLN A 36 7.20 -9.99 -14.69
C GLN A 36 8.36 -10.94 -14.99
N GLY A 37 9.50 -10.37 -15.35
CA GLY A 37 10.71 -11.13 -15.68
C GLY A 37 11.56 -11.50 -14.45
N SER A 38 11.28 -10.95 -13.27
CA SER A 38 12.04 -11.19 -12.05
C SER A 38 11.23 -10.84 -10.79
N SER A 39 11.79 -11.17 -9.62
CA SER A 39 11.25 -10.82 -8.30
C SER A 39 11.43 -9.35 -7.93
N GLN A 40 12.26 -8.63 -8.70
CA GLN A 40 12.65 -7.25 -8.37
C GLN A 40 11.41 -6.36 -8.31
N PHE A 41 11.34 -5.53 -7.27
CA PHE A 41 10.22 -4.62 -6.99
C PHE A 41 8.87 -5.30 -6.69
N LEU A 42 8.80 -6.64 -6.62
CA LEU A 42 7.58 -7.37 -6.24
C LEU A 42 7.37 -7.44 -4.73
N TYR A 43 8.45 -7.45 -3.94
CA TYR A 43 8.38 -7.63 -2.48
C TYR A 43 8.53 -6.31 -1.73
N ARG A 44 7.82 -6.17 -0.60
CA ARG A 44 7.83 -4.98 0.27
C ARG A 44 8.37 -5.36 1.66
N SER A 45 9.27 -4.57 2.22
CA SER A 45 10.07 -4.93 3.41
C SER A 45 9.41 -4.63 4.75
N PHE A 46 8.08 -4.72 4.85
CA PHE A 46 7.33 -4.47 6.08
C PHE A 46 6.34 -5.59 6.37
N PHE A 47 6.12 -5.91 7.64
CA PHE A 47 5.17 -6.93 8.06
C PHE A 47 4.49 -6.50 9.36
N ALA A 48 3.16 -6.49 9.42
CA ALA A 48 2.42 -6.36 10.67
C ALA A 48 2.21 -7.72 11.34
N ALA A 49 2.55 -7.88 12.62
CA ALA A 49 2.26 -9.10 13.36
C ALA A 49 1.60 -8.82 14.71
N LEU A 50 1.01 -9.86 15.29
CA LEU A 50 0.47 -9.86 16.64
C LEU A 50 1.02 -11.06 17.39
N ASN A 51 1.89 -10.84 18.36
CA ASN A 51 2.51 -11.90 19.19
C ASN A 51 3.58 -12.75 18.48
N SER A 52 4.28 -12.19 17.48
CA SER A 52 5.43 -12.88 16.85
C SER A 52 6.60 -13.07 17.82
N ASN A 53 7.51 -13.99 17.50
CA ASN A 53 8.73 -14.19 18.27
C ASN A 53 9.59 -12.92 18.31
N ALA A 54 9.63 -12.16 17.21
CA ALA A 54 10.31 -10.87 17.17
C ALA A 54 9.70 -9.86 18.16
N GLN A 55 8.38 -9.75 18.22
CA GLN A 55 7.69 -8.88 19.19
C GLN A 55 7.93 -9.33 20.64
N LYS A 56 7.89 -10.64 20.91
CA LYS A 56 8.19 -11.22 22.23
C LYS A 56 9.61 -10.87 22.69
N ARG A 57 10.62 -11.05 21.82
CA ARG A 57 12.02 -10.66 22.10
C ARG A 57 12.16 -9.16 22.37
N ALA A 58 11.32 -8.33 21.75
CA ALA A 58 11.31 -6.88 21.94
C ALA A 58 10.46 -6.40 23.14
N GLY A 59 9.71 -7.30 23.80
CA GLY A 59 8.78 -6.94 24.87
C GLY A 59 7.54 -6.18 24.39
N ILE A 60 7.18 -6.30 23.10
CA ILE A 60 6.00 -5.65 22.52
C ILE A 60 4.79 -6.54 22.72
N LYS A 61 3.72 -5.97 23.27
CA LYS A 61 2.40 -6.59 23.39
C LYS A 61 1.37 -5.70 22.75
N VAL A 62 0.64 -6.22 21.77
CA VAL A 62 -0.48 -5.54 21.12
C VAL A 62 -1.76 -6.21 21.60
N ASP A 63 -2.72 -5.40 22.05
CA ASP A 63 -4.06 -5.89 22.37
C ASP A 63 -4.81 -6.20 21.08
N LYS A 64 -4.99 -7.49 20.80
CA LYS A 64 -5.65 -7.98 19.59
C LYS A 64 -7.09 -7.48 19.50
N ALA A 65 -7.86 -7.52 20.58
CA ALA A 65 -9.26 -7.11 20.56
C ALA A 65 -9.39 -5.59 20.33
N LYS A 66 -8.55 -4.79 21.00
CA LYS A 66 -8.50 -3.34 20.76
C LYS A 66 -8.15 -3.01 19.31
N LEU A 67 -7.18 -3.71 18.72
CA LEU A 67 -6.80 -3.52 17.32
C LEU A 67 -7.93 -3.93 16.35
N MET A 68 -8.59 -5.07 16.58
CA MET A 68 -9.71 -5.50 15.72
C MET A 68 -10.85 -4.48 15.79
N ASN A 69 -11.25 -4.06 16.99
CA ASN A 69 -12.27 -3.01 17.15
C ASN A 69 -11.87 -1.70 16.47
N PHE A 70 -10.60 -1.32 16.52
CA PHE A 70 -10.09 -0.15 15.80
C PHE A 70 -10.21 -0.32 14.28
N LEU A 71 -9.81 -1.46 13.72
CA LEU A 71 -9.90 -1.71 12.28
C LEU A 71 -11.37 -1.75 11.83
N THR A 72 -12.23 -2.45 12.54
CA THR A 72 -13.67 -2.50 12.27
C THR A 72 -14.27 -1.07 12.27
N LEU A 73 -13.95 -0.26 13.28
CA LEU A 73 -14.38 1.14 13.34
C LEU A 73 -13.81 1.98 12.18
N PHE A 74 -12.51 1.82 11.89
CA PHE A 74 -11.82 2.56 10.82
C PHE A 74 -12.45 2.30 9.46
N PHE A 75 -12.84 1.05 9.20
CA PHE A 75 -13.52 0.64 7.97
C PHE A 75 -15.03 0.84 8.00
N GLN A 76 -15.57 1.43 9.07
CA GLN A 76 -17.01 1.64 9.27
C GLN A 76 -17.82 0.33 9.14
N ASP A 77 -17.20 -0.78 9.53
CA ASP A 77 -17.76 -2.14 9.44
C ASP A 77 -18.06 -2.64 8.01
N ASN A 78 -17.54 -1.97 6.97
CA ASN A 78 -17.70 -2.42 5.56
C ASN A 78 -16.70 -3.52 5.15
N VAL A 79 -16.27 -4.34 6.12
CA VAL A 79 -15.30 -5.42 5.94
C VAL A 79 -15.86 -6.73 6.52
N ASP A 80 -15.29 -7.86 6.12
CA ASP A 80 -15.59 -9.13 6.78
C ASP A 80 -14.69 -9.27 8.01
N GLU A 81 -15.24 -9.00 9.19
CA GLU A 81 -14.51 -9.13 10.46
C GLU A 81 -13.90 -10.53 10.65
N ARG A 82 -14.50 -11.58 10.07
CA ARG A 82 -13.94 -12.94 10.17
C ARG A 82 -12.59 -13.01 9.47
N LEU A 83 -12.40 -12.27 8.36
CA LEU A 83 -11.10 -12.16 7.69
C LEU A 83 -10.10 -11.35 8.52
N LEU A 84 -10.53 -10.26 9.18
CA LEU A 84 -9.66 -9.53 10.13
C LEU A 84 -9.16 -10.45 11.25
N TRP A 85 -10.06 -11.22 11.86
CA TRP A 85 -9.71 -12.17 12.91
C TRP A 85 -8.88 -13.35 12.38
N THR A 86 -9.11 -13.79 11.14
CA THR A 86 -8.28 -14.81 10.48
C THR A 86 -6.84 -14.31 10.38
N TRP A 87 -6.63 -13.09 9.86
CA TRP A 87 -5.30 -12.48 9.84
C TRP A 87 -4.69 -12.37 11.25
N ALA A 88 -5.44 -11.81 12.20
CA ALA A 88 -4.95 -11.59 13.56
C ALA A 88 -4.56 -12.89 14.29
N ASN A 89 -5.14 -14.02 13.91
CA ASN A 89 -4.88 -15.33 14.51
C ASN A 89 -3.76 -16.13 13.82
N HIS A 90 -3.32 -15.73 12.63
CA HIS A 90 -2.32 -16.47 11.84
C HIS A 90 -1.09 -15.63 11.44
N ALA A 91 -1.12 -14.31 11.65
CA ALA A 91 -0.02 -13.42 11.25
C ALA A 91 1.29 -13.69 12.02
N ASP A 92 1.26 -14.16 13.26
CA ASP A 92 2.45 -14.52 14.02
C ASP A 92 3.12 -15.79 13.49
N GLU A 93 2.36 -16.82 13.18
CA GLU A 93 2.86 -18.05 12.54
C GLU A 93 3.58 -17.70 11.23
N THR A 94 2.96 -16.87 10.40
CA THR A 94 3.55 -16.41 9.13
C THR A 94 4.81 -15.58 9.35
N ALA A 95 4.81 -14.64 10.30
CA ALA A 95 5.99 -13.85 10.65
C ALA A 95 7.15 -14.73 11.13
N ASN A 96 6.86 -15.70 12.01
CA ASN A 96 7.86 -16.61 12.54
C ASN A 96 8.43 -17.50 11.43
N TRP A 97 7.56 -18.06 10.56
CA TRP A 97 8.01 -18.85 9.43
C TRP A 97 8.91 -18.04 8.48
N LEU A 98 8.54 -16.79 8.18
CA LEU A 98 9.34 -15.91 7.33
C LEU A 98 10.72 -15.64 7.97
N GLU A 99 10.74 -15.32 9.26
CA GLU A 99 11.99 -15.09 9.99
C GLU A 99 12.90 -16.32 10.00
N ASP A 100 12.35 -17.50 10.31
CA ASP A 100 13.11 -18.72 10.53
C ASP A 100 13.57 -19.40 9.24
N ASN A 101 12.75 -19.36 8.18
CA ASN A 101 13.01 -20.12 6.95
C ASN A 101 13.56 -19.27 5.81
N ILE A 102 13.35 -17.94 5.84
CA ILE A 102 13.81 -17.05 4.77
C ILE A 102 14.87 -16.08 5.30
N LEU A 103 14.57 -15.33 6.35
CA LEU A 103 15.43 -14.22 6.75
C LEU A 103 16.71 -14.71 7.44
N LYS A 104 16.61 -15.47 8.54
CA LYS A 104 17.78 -15.93 9.30
C LYS A 104 18.79 -16.71 8.47
N PRO A 105 18.41 -17.66 7.59
CA PRO A 105 19.36 -18.38 6.74
C PRO A 105 20.15 -17.46 5.80
N ASN A 106 19.58 -16.31 5.45
CA ASN A 106 20.17 -15.32 4.54
C ASN A 106 20.72 -14.08 5.29
N GLY A 107 20.85 -14.16 6.62
CA GLY A 107 21.38 -13.07 7.44
C GLY A 107 20.42 -11.89 7.67
N GLY A 108 19.14 -12.01 7.31
CA GLY A 108 18.10 -11.03 7.63
C GLY A 108 17.41 -11.28 8.98
N VAL A 109 16.63 -10.30 9.43
CA VAL A 109 15.86 -10.35 10.68
C VAL A 109 14.52 -9.63 10.56
N LEU A 110 13.55 -10.01 11.39
CA LEU A 110 12.39 -9.16 11.66
C LEU A 110 12.71 -8.19 12.80
N ARG A 111 12.62 -6.89 12.52
CA ARG A 111 13.01 -5.82 13.42
C ARG A 111 11.77 -5.05 13.91
N PRO A 112 11.33 -5.24 15.17
CA PRO A 112 10.14 -4.58 15.68
C PRO A 112 10.35 -3.08 15.93
N GLN A 113 9.33 -2.29 15.63
CA GLN A 113 9.34 -0.83 15.84
C GLN A 113 8.61 -0.49 17.15
N LYS A 114 9.37 -0.17 18.20
CA LYS A 114 8.82 0.04 19.57
C LYS A 114 8.10 1.37 19.75
N ASP A 115 8.43 2.34 18.92
CA ASP A 115 7.92 3.71 18.97
C ASP A 115 6.89 4.01 17.86
N ALA A 116 6.42 2.97 17.15
CA ALA A 116 5.29 3.02 16.23
C ALA A 116 3.93 3.08 16.98
N TYR A 117 3.91 3.78 18.13
CA TYR A 117 2.76 3.94 18.99
C TYR A 117 2.45 5.41 19.16
N TYR A 118 1.18 5.75 18.96
CA TYR A 118 0.67 7.09 19.10
C TYR A 118 -0.80 6.98 19.52
N GLU A 119 -1.28 7.78 20.46
CA GLU A 119 -2.66 7.66 20.95
C GLU A 119 -3.30 9.04 21.09
N THR A 120 -3.82 9.54 19.98
CA THR A 120 -4.83 10.61 19.95
C THR A 120 -6.05 10.12 19.17
N VAL A 121 -7.16 10.85 19.27
CA VAL A 121 -8.40 10.54 18.52
C VAL A 121 -8.12 10.43 17.01
N VAL A 122 -7.22 11.26 16.47
CA VAL A 122 -6.95 11.35 15.02
C VAL A 122 -5.79 10.46 14.57
N ASN A 123 -4.88 10.07 15.48
CA ASN A 123 -3.63 9.39 15.14
C ASN A 123 -3.35 8.10 15.93
N THR A 124 -4.38 7.37 16.38
CA THR A 124 -4.18 6.10 17.09
C THR A 124 -3.37 5.11 16.24
N ALA A 125 -2.18 4.70 16.71
CA ALA A 125 -1.24 3.80 16.05
C ALA A 125 -0.82 2.63 16.94
N PHE A 126 -0.51 1.50 16.30
CA PHE A 126 -0.20 0.25 16.97
C PHE A 126 1.20 -0.25 16.60
N ASN A 127 1.93 -0.76 17.60
CA ASN A 127 3.27 -1.38 17.46
C ASN A 127 3.21 -2.77 16.78
N THR A 128 2.54 -2.88 15.64
CA THR A 128 2.44 -4.12 14.85
C THR A 128 3.63 -4.29 13.91
N GLU A 129 4.28 -3.19 13.53
CA GLU A 129 5.27 -3.14 12.47
C GLU A 129 6.56 -3.91 12.81
N LEU A 130 6.94 -4.77 11.87
CA LEU A 130 8.22 -5.45 11.78
C LEU A 130 8.87 -5.05 10.45
N ALA A 131 10.00 -4.35 10.52
CA ALA A 131 10.81 -4.10 9.33
C ALA A 131 11.59 -5.38 8.97
N ILE A 132 11.61 -5.74 7.69
CA ILE A 132 12.46 -6.80 7.15
C ILE A 132 13.82 -6.17 6.87
N ALA A 133 14.79 -6.49 7.74
CA ALA A 133 16.02 -5.72 7.86
C ALA A 133 17.25 -6.62 7.93
N THR A 134 18.42 -6.03 7.73
CA THR A 134 19.70 -6.62 8.10
C THR A 134 20.02 -6.32 9.58
N PRO A 135 20.91 -7.07 10.25
CA PRO A 135 21.19 -6.93 11.68
C PRO A 135 21.72 -5.55 12.10
N ASP A 136 22.34 -4.82 11.17
CA ASP A 136 22.87 -3.46 11.32
C ASP A 136 21.83 -2.35 11.04
N ASN A 137 20.54 -2.71 10.98
CA ASN A 137 19.42 -1.82 10.63
C ASN A 137 19.48 -1.28 9.19
N GLY A 138 19.96 -2.09 8.23
CA GLY A 138 19.75 -1.86 6.80
C GLY A 138 18.46 -2.51 6.29
N TRP A 139 18.03 -2.17 5.07
CA TRP A 139 16.88 -2.82 4.42
C TRP A 139 17.29 -4.14 3.78
N ALA A 140 16.56 -5.21 4.09
CA ALA A 140 16.77 -6.50 3.43
C ALA A 140 15.86 -6.62 2.19
N HIS A 141 16.48 -6.86 1.03
CA HIS A 141 15.80 -7.16 -0.23
C HIS A 141 15.51 -8.66 -0.34
N TYR A 142 14.58 -9.14 0.50
CA TYR A 142 14.34 -10.57 0.74
C TYR A 142 13.57 -11.31 -0.37
N GLY A 143 13.11 -10.62 -1.42
CA GLY A 143 12.29 -11.22 -2.47
C GLY A 143 12.98 -12.37 -3.20
N ASP A 144 14.27 -12.21 -3.51
CA ASP A 144 15.06 -13.27 -4.12
C ASP A 144 15.23 -14.47 -3.18
N TRP A 145 15.35 -14.24 -1.87
CA TRP A 145 15.43 -15.33 -0.87
C TRP A 145 14.15 -16.15 -0.80
N VAL A 146 12.97 -15.51 -0.96
CA VAL A 146 11.70 -16.22 -1.07
C VAL A 146 11.67 -17.07 -2.35
N ILE A 147 12.09 -16.50 -3.47
CA ILE A 147 12.11 -17.22 -4.76
C ILE A 147 13.10 -18.38 -4.74
N ASP A 148 14.24 -18.24 -4.08
CA ASP A 148 15.19 -19.34 -3.90
C ASP A 148 14.60 -20.44 -3.03
N LYS A 149 13.86 -20.10 -1.97
CA LYS A 149 13.12 -21.10 -1.17
C LYS A 149 12.03 -21.80 -1.99
N VAL A 150 11.30 -21.08 -2.83
CA VAL A 150 10.31 -21.64 -3.76
C VAL A 150 10.96 -22.70 -4.67
N LYS A 151 12.13 -22.40 -5.24
CA LYS A 151 12.88 -23.35 -6.08
C LYS A 151 13.42 -24.54 -5.29
N GLU A 152 13.94 -24.30 -4.08
CA GLU A 152 14.43 -25.35 -3.16
C GLU A 152 13.34 -26.38 -2.85
N LEU A 153 12.10 -25.92 -2.69
CA LEU A 153 10.92 -26.77 -2.45
C LEU A 153 10.41 -27.49 -3.71
N GLY A 154 11.08 -27.36 -4.85
CA GLY A 154 10.73 -28.07 -6.09
C GLY A 154 9.57 -27.45 -6.88
N VAL A 155 9.17 -26.21 -6.57
CA VAL A 155 8.13 -25.49 -7.32
C VAL A 155 8.64 -25.15 -8.72
N THR A 156 7.80 -25.40 -9.74
CA THR A 156 8.09 -24.91 -11.09
C THR A 156 7.74 -23.42 -11.17
N LEU A 157 8.75 -22.55 -11.29
CA LEU A 157 8.56 -21.11 -11.48
C LEU A 157 8.67 -20.73 -12.97
N LYS A 158 7.69 -20.00 -13.49
CA LYS A 158 7.72 -19.41 -14.84
C LYS A 158 7.48 -17.90 -14.81
N TYR A 159 8.55 -17.14 -15.03
CA TYR A 159 8.47 -15.71 -15.30
C TYR A 159 8.00 -15.43 -16.74
N ASN A 160 7.74 -14.15 -17.05
CA ASN A 160 7.23 -13.70 -18.35
C ASN A 160 5.98 -14.46 -18.82
N THR A 161 5.19 -14.99 -17.89
CA THR A 161 4.03 -15.84 -18.13
C THR A 161 2.80 -15.20 -17.49
N LYS A 162 1.96 -14.58 -18.32
CA LYS A 162 0.78 -13.84 -17.87
C LYS A 162 -0.44 -14.76 -17.79
N LEU A 163 -1.20 -14.70 -16.70
CA LEU A 163 -2.54 -15.29 -16.60
C LEU A 163 -3.50 -14.53 -17.54
N GLU A 164 -4.17 -15.25 -18.44
CA GLU A 164 -5.20 -14.69 -19.32
C GLU A 164 -6.60 -15.16 -18.91
N GLU A 165 -6.79 -16.46 -18.68
CA GLU A 165 -8.12 -17.04 -18.39
C GLU A 165 -8.04 -18.20 -17.40
N LEU A 166 -9.13 -18.42 -16.67
CA LEU A 166 -9.37 -19.65 -15.90
C LEU A 166 -10.08 -20.68 -16.78
N VAL A 167 -9.72 -21.95 -16.63
CA VAL A 167 -10.39 -23.08 -17.28
C VAL A 167 -11.36 -23.71 -16.28
N THR A 168 -12.58 -23.98 -16.70
CA THR A 168 -13.62 -24.62 -15.88
C THR A 168 -14.13 -25.89 -16.53
N ASP A 169 -14.61 -26.84 -15.71
CA ASP A 169 -15.39 -27.98 -16.19
C ASP A 169 -16.91 -27.70 -16.15
N ASP A 170 -17.70 -28.68 -16.58
CA ASP A 170 -19.16 -28.57 -16.65
C ASP A 170 -19.83 -28.40 -15.27
N SER A 171 -19.14 -28.72 -14.17
CA SER A 171 -19.63 -28.49 -12.82
C SER A 171 -19.37 -27.06 -12.32
N GLY A 172 -18.56 -26.29 -13.06
CA GLY A 172 -18.09 -24.96 -12.68
C GLY A 172 -16.82 -24.97 -11.83
N ALA A 173 -16.18 -26.13 -11.62
CA ALA A 173 -14.92 -26.21 -10.90
C ALA A 173 -13.78 -25.67 -11.76
N VAL A 174 -12.87 -24.90 -11.15
CA VAL A 174 -11.67 -24.39 -11.85
C VAL A 174 -10.63 -25.51 -11.95
N THR A 175 -10.33 -25.92 -13.17
CA THR A 175 -9.45 -27.07 -13.50
C THR A 175 -8.13 -26.66 -14.12
N GLY A 176 -7.85 -25.36 -14.24
CA GLY A 176 -6.61 -24.90 -14.83
C GLY A 176 -6.60 -23.43 -15.23
N VAL A 177 -5.57 -23.06 -15.98
CA VAL A 177 -5.37 -21.70 -16.49
C VAL A 177 -4.89 -21.71 -17.94
N ILE A 178 -5.25 -20.66 -18.67
CA ILE A 178 -4.61 -20.29 -19.93
C ILE A 178 -3.68 -19.12 -19.64
N THR A 179 -2.42 -19.26 -20.06
CA THR A 179 -1.40 -18.23 -19.91
C THR A 179 -0.88 -17.76 -21.27
N SER A 180 -0.34 -16.55 -21.35
CA SER A 180 0.43 -16.07 -22.49
C SER A 180 1.89 -15.78 -22.11
N ALA A 181 2.82 -16.11 -23.00
CA ALA A 181 4.20 -15.63 -22.90
C ALA A 181 4.26 -14.14 -23.27
N ARG A 182 4.97 -13.33 -22.47
CA ARG A 182 4.98 -11.86 -22.62
C ARG A 182 5.73 -11.37 -23.85
N ASP A 183 6.68 -12.15 -24.34
CA ASP A 183 7.53 -11.85 -25.50
C ASP A 183 6.87 -12.28 -26.82
N SER A 184 6.33 -13.50 -26.88
CA SER A 184 5.75 -14.07 -28.10
C SER A 184 4.23 -13.98 -28.19
N GLY A 185 3.54 -13.82 -27.06
CA GLY A 185 2.08 -13.95 -26.96
C GLY A 185 1.57 -15.39 -27.05
N GLU A 186 2.47 -16.39 -27.14
CA GLU A 186 2.12 -17.80 -27.25
C GLU A 186 1.29 -18.25 -26.05
N LYS A 187 0.17 -18.93 -26.32
CA LYS A 187 -0.75 -19.40 -25.29
C LYS A 187 -0.44 -20.84 -24.88
N THR A 188 -0.42 -21.08 -23.58
CA THR A 188 -0.26 -22.42 -22.99
C THR A 188 -1.38 -22.68 -22.01
N THR A 189 -1.95 -23.89 -22.06
CA THR A 189 -2.93 -24.36 -21.08
C THR A 189 -2.25 -25.27 -20.05
N TYR A 190 -2.49 -24.99 -18.77
CA TYR A 190 -2.05 -25.81 -17.64
C TYR A 190 -3.26 -26.30 -16.86
N GLN A 191 -3.21 -27.54 -16.40
CA GLN A 191 -4.28 -28.16 -15.60
C GLN A 191 -3.88 -28.21 -14.13
N ALA A 192 -4.83 -27.89 -13.27
CA ALA A 192 -4.76 -27.99 -11.82
C ALA A 192 -5.68 -29.11 -11.33
N THR A 193 -5.19 -30.04 -10.52
CA THR A 193 -6.02 -31.13 -9.96
C THR A 193 -6.68 -30.76 -8.64
N LYS A 194 -6.10 -29.81 -7.88
CA LYS A 194 -6.61 -29.38 -6.57
C LYS A 194 -7.04 -27.92 -6.51
N GLY A 195 -6.38 -27.02 -7.25
CA GLY A 195 -6.87 -25.65 -7.38
C GLY A 195 -5.94 -24.61 -8.00
N VAL A 196 -6.51 -23.44 -8.23
CA VAL A 196 -5.83 -22.25 -8.75
C VAL A 196 -5.92 -21.13 -7.70
N ILE A 197 -4.79 -20.47 -7.43
CA ILE A 197 -4.70 -19.34 -6.50
C ILE A 197 -4.35 -18.07 -7.25
N ILE A 198 -5.20 -17.05 -7.16
CA ILE A 198 -4.99 -15.72 -7.75
C ILE A 198 -4.28 -14.81 -6.74
N CYS A 199 -3.02 -14.48 -7.02
CA CYS A 199 -2.14 -13.62 -6.23
C CYS A 199 -1.63 -12.43 -7.07
N THR A 200 -2.41 -11.97 -8.04
CA THR A 200 -1.97 -11.09 -9.15
C THR A 200 -1.88 -9.60 -8.80
N GLY A 201 -2.18 -9.21 -7.55
CA GLY A 201 -2.27 -7.81 -7.17
C GLY A 201 -3.57 -7.13 -7.65
N GLY A 202 -3.58 -5.80 -7.61
CA GLY A 202 -4.74 -4.97 -7.89
C GLY A 202 -4.88 -4.54 -9.34
N TYR A 203 -5.49 -3.35 -9.55
CA TYR A 203 -5.81 -2.80 -10.86
C TYR A 203 -5.38 -1.33 -11.06
N GLY A 204 -4.56 -0.77 -10.15
CA GLY A 204 -4.13 0.63 -10.20
C GLY A 204 -3.28 1.03 -11.42
N GLY A 205 -2.78 0.07 -12.20
CA GLY A 205 -2.11 0.28 -13.48
C GLY A 205 -3.05 0.26 -14.69
N ASN A 206 -4.36 0.11 -14.48
CA ASN A 206 -5.36 0.06 -15.55
C ASN A 206 -6.33 1.23 -15.45
N VAL A 207 -6.10 2.25 -16.30
CA VAL A 207 -6.90 3.49 -16.32
C VAL A 207 -8.40 3.21 -16.52
N GLU A 208 -8.75 2.27 -17.40
CA GLU A 208 -10.16 1.97 -17.69
C GLU A 208 -10.84 1.28 -16.51
N LEU A 209 -10.13 0.41 -15.78
CA LEU A 209 -10.64 -0.17 -14.55
C LEU A 209 -10.73 0.88 -13.43
N MET A 210 -9.72 1.74 -13.27
CA MET A 210 -9.79 2.84 -12.30
C MET A 210 -11.01 3.74 -12.57
N LYS A 211 -11.23 4.20 -13.80
CA LYS A 211 -12.41 5.00 -14.16
C LYS A 211 -13.74 4.27 -13.91
N LYS A 212 -13.77 2.95 -14.06
CA LYS A 212 -14.98 2.14 -13.91
C LYS A 212 -15.29 1.79 -12.44
N TRP A 213 -14.26 1.46 -11.67
CA TRP A 213 -14.38 0.85 -10.36
C TRP A 213 -14.02 1.78 -9.20
N ASP A 214 -13.15 2.76 -9.46
CA ASP A 214 -12.74 3.79 -8.50
C ASP A 214 -12.55 5.15 -9.18
N PRO A 215 -13.65 5.75 -9.70
CA PRO A 215 -13.56 7.01 -10.44
C PRO A 215 -13.04 8.17 -9.58
N LEU A 216 -13.28 8.15 -8.27
CA LEU A 216 -12.76 9.19 -7.37
C LEU A 216 -11.26 8.97 -7.10
N GLY A 217 -10.82 7.73 -6.88
CA GLY A 217 -9.40 7.36 -6.83
C GLY A 217 -8.66 7.76 -8.10
N TYR A 218 -9.25 7.58 -9.28
CA TYR A 218 -8.65 8.07 -10.53
C TYR A 218 -8.42 9.59 -10.53
N LYS A 219 -9.39 10.38 -10.04
CA LYS A 219 -9.32 11.86 -10.07
C LYS A 219 -8.41 12.46 -9.01
N LYS A 220 -8.38 11.88 -7.80
CA LYS A 220 -7.60 12.42 -6.68
C LYS A 220 -6.14 11.97 -6.67
N ASN A 221 -5.78 10.99 -7.51
CA ASN A 221 -4.41 10.54 -7.66
C ASN A 221 -3.81 11.07 -8.97
N VAL A 222 -2.60 11.63 -8.89
CA VAL A 222 -1.85 12.12 -10.04
C VAL A 222 -0.80 11.12 -10.55
N TYR A 223 -0.44 10.15 -9.69
CA TYR A 223 0.47 9.06 -10.02
C TYR A 223 -0.06 7.71 -9.56
N SER A 224 0.40 6.64 -10.22
CA SER A 224 0.25 5.24 -9.79
C SER A 224 1.59 4.52 -9.80
N ASP A 225 1.93 3.87 -8.68
CA ASP A 225 3.18 3.10 -8.50
C ASP A 225 3.07 1.65 -9.00
N GLY A 226 1.90 1.25 -9.52
CA GLY A 226 1.60 -0.13 -9.91
C GLY A 226 1.44 -0.32 -11.42
N PRO A 227 2.44 -0.06 -12.28
CA PRO A 227 2.33 -0.28 -13.74
C PRO A 227 2.06 -1.73 -14.14
N ARG A 228 2.28 -2.65 -13.21
CA ARG A 228 2.03 -4.09 -13.37
C ARG A 228 0.65 -4.50 -12.89
N ASP A 229 -0.08 -3.67 -12.18
CA ASP A 229 -1.36 -4.01 -11.55
C ASP A 229 -2.49 -3.73 -12.55
N ASP A 230 -2.69 -4.63 -13.51
CA ASP A 230 -3.62 -4.44 -14.64
C ASP A 230 -5.02 -5.03 -14.40
N GLY A 231 -5.25 -5.63 -13.23
CA GLY A 231 -6.51 -6.28 -12.86
C GLY A 231 -6.79 -7.62 -13.53
N SER A 232 -5.82 -8.22 -14.26
CA SER A 232 -6.09 -9.41 -15.08
C SER A 232 -6.62 -10.61 -14.29
N GLY A 233 -6.07 -10.88 -13.10
CA GLY A 233 -6.56 -11.97 -12.25
C GLY A 233 -7.96 -11.72 -11.68
N ILE A 234 -8.26 -10.48 -11.27
CA ILE A 234 -9.60 -10.10 -10.81
C ILE A 234 -10.62 -10.30 -11.95
N LEU A 235 -10.31 -9.83 -13.16
CA LEU A 235 -11.15 -10.03 -14.34
C LEU A 235 -11.36 -11.50 -14.68
N ALA A 236 -10.32 -12.34 -14.57
CA ALA A 236 -10.42 -13.77 -14.79
C ALA A 236 -11.36 -14.45 -13.77
N GLY A 237 -11.28 -14.05 -12.49
CA GLY A 237 -12.22 -14.51 -11.46
C GLY A 237 -13.66 -14.08 -11.73
N LEU A 238 -13.88 -12.82 -12.11
CA LEU A 238 -15.22 -12.32 -12.47
C LEU A 238 -15.84 -13.10 -13.65
N LYS A 239 -15.02 -13.52 -14.62
CA LYS A 239 -15.48 -14.29 -15.79
C LYS A 239 -16.06 -15.67 -15.41
N VAL A 240 -15.63 -16.25 -14.30
CA VAL A 240 -16.14 -17.54 -13.78
C VAL A 240 -17.19 -17.37 -12.66
N GLY A 241 -17.75 -16.18 -12.50
CA GLY A 241 -18.86 -15.92 -11.59
C GLY A 241 -18.49 -15.41 -10.20
N ALA A 242 -17.22 -15.07 -9.96
CA ALA A 242 -16.79 -14.53 -8.67
C ALA A 242 -17.47 -13.18 -8.35
N ALA A 243 -17.71 -12.94 -7.07
CA ALA A 243 -17.99 -11.61 -6.57
C ALA A 243 -16.69 -10.82 -6.38
N ARG A 244 -16.78 -9.50 -6.52
CA ARG A 244 -15.75 -8.52 -6.11
C ARG A 244 -16.38 -7.61 -5.06
N ASP A 245 -15.56 -7.02 -4.19
CA ASP A 245 -15.97 -5.83 -3.45
C ASP A 245 -16.60 -4.80 -4.39
N GLU A 246 -17.70 -4.19 -3.96
CA GLU A 246 -18.40 -3.18 -4.76
C GLU A 246 -17.76 -1.80 -4.59
N GLU A 247 -17.40 -1.46 -3.36
CA GLU A 247 -16.73 -0.21 -3.00
C GLU A 247 -15.21 -0.35 -3.04
N PRO A 248 -14.49 0.70 -3.48
CA PRO A 248 -13.04 0.64 -3.62
C PRO A 248 -12.34 0.71 -2.26
N ALA A 249 -11.13 0.15 -2.24
CA ALA A 249 -10.20 0.31 -1.13
C ALA A 249 -8.81 0.57 -1.72
N GLU A 250 -8.07 1.51 -1.13
CA GLU A 250 -6.82 1.99 -1.72
C GLU A 250 -5.74 2.23 -0.67
N ILE A 251 -4.49 2.26 -1.13
CA ILE A 251 -3.39 2.89 -0.41
C ILE A 251 -2.95 4.10 -1.21
N ILE A 252 -3.14 5.30 -0.67
CA ILE A 252 -2.67 6.54 -1.29
C ILE A 252 -1.60 7.19 -0.41
N PHE A 253 -0.50 7.59 -1.04
CA PHE A 253 0.45 8.52 -0.46
C PHE A 253 0.12 9.96 -0.84
N ASP A 254 0.20 10.84 0.13
CA ASP A 254 0.17 12.30 0.03
C ASP A 254 1.51 12.88 -0.46
N ARG A 255 2.05 12.30 -1.54
CA ARG A 255 3.43 12.55 -2.02
C ARG A 255 3.54 12.74 -3.53
N GLY A 256 2.43 13.04 -4.21
CA GLY A 256 2.39 13.24 -5.65
C GLY A 256 2.56 14.71 -6.03
N ALA A 257 3.79 15.23 -6.02
CA ALA A 257 4.08 16.58 -6.48
C ALA A 257 3.92 16.71 -8.00
N VAL A 258 3.24 17.76 -8.44
CA VAL A 258 2.98 18.04 -9.85
C VAL A 258 3.39 19.47 -10.21
N PRO A 259 3.68 19.76 -11.49
CA PRO A 259 3.92 21.13 -11.94
C PRO A 259 2.73 22.05 -11.63
N VAL A 260 3.02 23.31 -11.32
CA VAL A 260 2.00 24.35 -11.15
C VAL A 260 1.13 24.45 -12.41
N GLY A 261 -0.19 24.51 -12.24
CA GLY A 261 -1.15 24.57 -13.34
C GLY A 261 -1.57 23.20 -13.90
N THR A 262 -1.13 22.09 -13.29
CA THR A 262 -1.59 20.75 -13.66
C THR A 262 -3.11 20.59 -13.49
N ASN A 263 -3.76 20.01 -14.48
CA ASN A 263 -5.14 19.53 -14.38
C ASN A 263 -5.13 18.06 -13.90
N ALA A 264 -5.49 17.81 -12.64
CA ALA A 264 -5.44 16.46 -12.06
C ALA A 264 -6.36 15.46 -12.79
N GLU A 265 -7.50 15.91 -13.33
CA GLU A 265 -8.44 15.02 -14.04
C GLU A 265 -7.85 14.46 -15.37
N GLU A 266 -6.81 15.12 -15.89
CA GLU A 266 -6.08 14.71 -17.10
C GLU A 266 -4.67 14.18 -16.78
N HIS A 267 -4.28 14.13 -15.51
CA HIS A 267 -2.93 13.79 -15.08
C HIS A 267 -2.95 12.56 -14.19
N TYR A 268 -2.90 11.37 -14.80
CA TYR A 268 -2.76 10.09 -14.08
C TYR A 268 -1.59 9.31 -14.69
N GLN A 269 -0.38 9.51 -14.16
CA GLN A 269 0.82 8.90 -14.69
C GLN A 269 1.13 7.58 -13.99
N ILE A 270 1.22 6.51 -14.77
CA ILE A 270 1.54 5.18 -14.28
C ILE A 270 3.05 4.95 -14.47
N ASP A 271 3.83 5.14 -13.40
CA ASP A 271 5.28 5.00 -13.46
C ASP A 271 5.87 4.63 -12.09
N PHE A 272 6.54 3.48 -12.05
CA PHE A 272 7.24 3.00 -10.86
C PHE A 272 8.58 3.68 -10.62
N LYS A 273 9.10 4.48 -11.57
CA LYS A 273 10.36 5.23 -11.44
C LYS A 273 10.26 6.47 -10.56
N GLY A 274 9.07 6.79 -10.04
CA GLY A 274 8.88 7.86 -9.07
C GLY A 274 8.83 9.29 -9.62
N PRO A 275 8.25 9.59 -10.81
CA PRO A 275 8.06 10.98 -11.21
C PRO A 275 7.19 11.69 -10.18
N GLY A 276 7.54 12.93 -9.83
CA GLY A 276 6.76 13.72 -8.87
C GLY A 276 6.78 13.21 -7.42
N TYR A 277 7.61 12.23 -7.05
CA TYR A 277 7.70 11.82 -5.65
C TYR A 277 8.25 12.97 -4.78
N PHE A 278 7.56 13.29 -3.68
CA PHE A 278 8.02 14.28 -2.70
C PHE A 278 7.79 13.75 -1.28
N TRP A 279 8.85 13.30 -0.62
CA TRP A 279 8.79 12.58 0.65
C TRP A 279 8.15 13.40 1.77
N MET A 280 8.46 14.70 1.78
CA MET A 280 7.93 15.66 2.75
C MET A 280 6.44 15.95 2.60
N GLY A 281 5.78 15.52 1.52
CA GLY A 281 4.32 15.69 1.37
C GLY A 281 3.51 15.00 2.48
N ALA A 282 4.10 13.97 3.10
CA ALA A 282 3.52 13.22 4.23
C ALA A 282 3.74 13.86 5.60
N TYR A 283 4.43 15.00 5.65
CA TYR A 283 4.62 15.74 6.89
C TYR A 283 3.42 16.67 7.07
N PRO A 284 2.86 16.78 8.29
CA PRO A 284 1.66 17.55 8.57
C PRO A 284 1.97 19.05 8.63
N MET A 285 2.46 19.60 7.52
CA MET A 285 2.77 21.02 7.33
C MET A 285 1.49 21.81 7.05
N LEU A 286 1.59 23.10 6.75
CA LEU A 286 0.43 23.88 6.32
C LEU A 286 0.03 23.45 4.90
N LYS A 287 -1.24 23.07 4.71
CA LYS A 287 -1.79 22.73 3.39
C LYS A 287 -3.00 23.61 3.09
N VAL A 288 -3.07 24.11 1.85
CA VAL A 288 -4.18 24.94 1.37
C VAL A 288 -4.70 24.38 0.05
N ASN A 289 -5.98 24.61 -0.25
CA ASN A 289 -6.54 24.27 -1.56
C ASN A 289 -6.04 25.25 -2.65
N LEU A 290 -6.44 25.04 -3.90
CA LEU A 290 -6.08 25.94 -5.01
C LEU A 290 -6.68 27.36 -4.89
N ASN A 291 -7.58 27.62 -3.94
CA ASN A 291 -8.03 28.97 -3.60
C ASN A 291 -7.15 29.65 -2.53
N GLY A 292 -6.08 29.00 -2.05
CA GLY A 292 -5.21 29.53 -1.00
C GLY A 292 -5.79 29.42 0.41
N GLU A 293 -6.82 28.60 0.62
CA GLU A 293 -7.51 28.45 1.90
C GLU A 293 -7.18 27.10 2.54
N ARG A 294 -6.92 27.09 3.86
CA ARG A 294 -6.89 25.83 4.61
C ARG A 294 -8.27 25.17 4.58
N PHE A 295 -8.30 23.85 4.51
CA PHE A 295 -9.56 23.09 4.39
C PHE A 295 -9.66 21.88 5.31
N GLY A 296 -8.63 21.60 6.12
CA GLY A 296 -8.61 20.42 6.96
C GLY A 296 -7.47 20.40 7.97
N ASN A 297 -7.48 19.36 8.82
CA ASN A 297 -6.41 19.06 9.76
C ASN A 297 -5.34 18.24 9.04
N GLU A 298 -4.15 18.81 8.86
CA GLU A 298 -3.06 18.15 8.12
C GLU A 298 -2.39 17.01 8.90
N SER A 299 -2.81 16.75 10.15
CA SER A 299 -2.26 15.67 10.99
C SER A 299 -2.93 14.31 10.80
N VAL A 300 -3.90 14.19 9.90
CA VAL A 300 -4.62 12.94 9.62
C VAL A 300 -3.73 11.87 8.94
N PRO A 301 -4.15 10.60 8.86
CA PRO A 301 -3.55 9.58 7.99
C PRO A 301 -3.34 10.03 6.53
N TYR A 302 -2.35 9.46 5.82
CA TYR A 302 -1.95 9.94 4.48
C TYR A 302 -3.13 10.12 3.52
N GLN A 303 -3.98 9.11 3.41
CA GLN A 303 -5.11 9.12 2.48
C GLN A 303 -6.27 9.99 2.96
N PHE A 304 -6.38 10.28 4.25
CA PHE A 304 -7.49 11.09 4.79
C PHE A 304 -7.35 12.54 4.33
N ASP A 305 -6.12 13.04 4.28
CA ASP A 305 -5.79 14.34 3.72
C ASP A 305 -6.17 14.41 2.24
N ILE A 306 -5.77 13.39 1.46
CA ILE A 306 -6.16 13.25 0.05
C ILE A 306 -7.68 13.13 -0.15
N ASN A 307 -8.40 12.49 0.77
CA ASN A 307 -9.87 12.44 0.75
C ASN A 307 -10.51 13.81 1.02
N ALA A 308 -9.88 14.65 1.83
CA ALA A 308 -10.30 16.04 2.06
C ALA A 308 -9.96 16.93 0.85
N MET A 309 -8.76 16.77 0.29
CA MET A 309 -8.30 17.43 -0.93
C MET A 309 -9.18 17.09 -2.14
N ALA A 310 -9.67 15.85 -2.24
CA ALA A 310 -10.55 15.44 -3.33
C ALA A 310 -11.91 16.18 -3.37
N LYS A 311 -12.23 16.94 -2.31
CA LYS A 311 -13.43 17.81 -2.23
C LYS A 311 -13.11 19.27 -2.55
N GLN A 312 -11.84 19.58 -2.82
CA GLN A 312 -11.35 20.92 -3.12
C GLN A 312 -11.26 21.16 -4.63
N PRO A 313 -11.24 22.43 -5.08
CA PRO A 313 -11.07 22.75 -6.50
C PRO A 313 -9.83 22.10 -7.10
N GLY A 314 -10.01 21.40 -8.22
CA GLY A 314 -8.92 20.81 -9.00
C GLY A 314 -8.35 19.49 -8.47
N TYR A 315 -8.88 18.92 -7.37
CA TYR A 315 -8.33 17.71 -6.72
C TYR A 315 -6.83 17.82 -6.38
N LEU A 316 -6.39 19.03 -6.05
CA LEU A 316 -5.00 19.33 -5.71
C LEU A 316 -4.96 20.25 -4.49
N GLU A 317 -3.82 20.24 -3.82
CA GLU A 317 -3.49 21.13 -2.71
C GLU A 317 -2.08 21.73 -2.91
N ALA A 318 -1.80 22.80 -2.17
CA ALA A 318 -0.47 23.34 -2.01
C ALA A 318 0.02 23.11 -0.58
N GLN A 319 1.17 22.44 -0.41
CA GLN A 319 1.87 22.39 0.86
C GLN A 319 2.84 23.57 0.96
N ILE A 320 2.83 24.27 2.10
CA ILE A 320 3.57 25.52 2.32
C ILE A 320 4.42 25.39 3.59
N TRP A 321 5.69 25.80 3.53
CA TRP A 321 6.60 25.78 4.67
C TRP A 321 7.67 26.86 4.58
N SER A 322 8.35 27.13 5.69
CA SER A 322 9.56 27.96 5.78
C SER A 322 10.81 27.11 5.94
N GLU A 323 11.98 27.65 5.56
CA GLU A 323 13.28 26.96 5.64
C GLU A 323 13.54 26.28 7.00
N ASP A 324 13.21 26.96 8.09
CA ASP A 324 13.43 26.48 9.46
C ASP A 324 12.62 25.21 9.81
N THR A 325 11.61 24.85 9.02
CA THR A 325 10.88 23.58 9.18
C THR A 325 11.82 22.37 9.09
N MET A 326 12.91 22.47 8.33
CA MET A 326 13.87 21.38 8.15
C MET A 326 14.59 20.98 9.43
N ASP A 327 14.78 21.94 10.34
CA ASP A 327 15.42 21.69 11.65
C ASP A 327 14.43 21.05 12.65
N HIS A 328 13.15 20.97 12.29
CA HIS A 328 12.06 20.54 13.15
C HIS A 328 11.32 19.30 12.63
N LEU A 329 11.81 18.61 11.61
CA LEU A 329 11.11 17.44 11.03
C LEU A 329 10.76 16.35 12.08
N ALA A 330 11.63 16.12 13.07
CA ALA A 330 11.40 15.15 14.13
C ALA A 330 10.19 15.48 15.03
N GLN A 331 9.82 16.76 15.12
CA GLN A 331 8.66 17.23 15.89
C GLN A 331 7.36 16.60 15.39
N PHE A 332 7.24 16.33 14.09
CA PHE A 332 5.99 15.86 13.50
C PHE A 332 5.63 14.41 13.82
N LYS A 333 6.59 13.58 14.28
CA LYS A 333 6.38 12.17 14.66
C LYS A 333 5.51 11.41 13.65
N THR A 334 5.93 11.44 12.40
CA THR A 334 5.32 10.68 11.30
C THR A 334 5.57 9.16 11.51
N GLN A 335 4.85 8.29 10.79
CA GLN A 335 4.82 6.83 11.06
C GLN A 335 5.17 5.98 9.83
N GLY A 336 5.61 4.73 10.03
CA GLY A 336 6.03 3.85 8.93
C GLY A 336 7.11 4.49 8.05
N CYS A 337 6.93 4.46 6.72
CA CYS A 337 7.95 4.96 5.80
C CYS A 337 8.22 6.47 5.91
N SER A 338 7.25 7.30 6.31
CA SER A 338 7.43 8.77 6.42
C SER A 338 8.30 9.20 7.60
N ARG A 339 8.67 8.27 8.49
CA ARG A 339 9.52 8.54 9.65
C ARG A 339 10.82 9.24 9.24
N LEU A 340 11.36 10.05 10.15
CA LEU A 340 12.63 10.70 9.94
C LEU A 340 13.78 9.76 10.31
N GLY A 341 14.58 9.37 9.32
CA GLY A 341 15.63 8.36 9.46
C GLY A 341 15.06 6.97 9.75
N TRP A 342 15.92 5.95 9.81
CA TRP A 342 15.53 4.55 9.88
C TRP A 342 14.53 4.26 11.04
N PRO A 343 13.45 3.47 10.82
CA PRO A 343 13.06 2.75 9.59
C PRO A 343 12.30 3.61 8.58
N GLY A 344 12.31 4.93 8.71
CA GLY A 344 11.95 5.83 7.64
C GLY A 344 13.00 5.83 6.53
N ILE A 345 12.59 6.30 5.34
CA ILE A 345 13.46 6.26 4.15
C ILE A 345 14.38 7.49 4.08
N TYR A 346 13.90 8.65 4.54
CA TYR A 346 14.63 9.91 4.43
C TYR A 346 15.01 10.46 5.80
N ASN A 347 16.26 10.87 5.96
CA ASN A 347 16.72 11.75 7.03
C ASN A 347 16.62 13.24 6.62
N THR A 348 16.99 14.15 7.52
CA THR A 348 16.87 15.60 7.26
C THR A 348 17.65 16.06 6.03
N GLU A 349 18.89 15.59 5.85
CA GLU A 349 19.74 16.00 4.73
C GLU A 349 19.24 15.44 3.40
N GLU A 350 18.70 14.22 3.39
CA GLU A 350 18.05 13.64 2.21
C GLU A 350 16.79 14.43 1.81
N ASN A 351 16.00 14.90 2.78
CA ASN A 351 14.86 15.76 2.51
C ASN A 351 15.30 17.13 1.95
N LYS A 352 16.35 17.76 2.49
CA LYS A 352 16.92 19.00 1.94
C LYS A 352 17.40 18.81 0.50
N ALA A 353 18.10 17.71 0.22
CA ALA A 353 18.57 17.37 -1.12
C ALA A 353 17.40 17.14 -2.09
N GLU A 354 16.31 16.51 -1.64
CA GLU A 354 15.09 16.39 -2.44
C GLU A 354 14.44 17.74 -2.72
N ILE A 355 14.30 18.61 -1.72
CA ILE A 355 13.77 19.96 -1.93
C ILE A 355 14.57 20.69 -3.01
N GLN A 356 15.91 20.69 -2.92
CA GLN A 356 16.74 21.36 -3.91
C GLN A 356 16.53 20.78 -5.31
N ARG A 357 16.52 19.45 -5.44
CA ARG A 357 16.25 18.78 -6.71
C ARG A 357 14.86 19.13 -7.28
N ARG A 358 13.85 19.31 -6.41
CA ARG A 358 12.50 19.72 -6.81
C ARG A 358 12.37 21.22 -7.09
N ILE A 359 13.27 22.05 -6.58
CA ILE A 359 13.41 23.44 -7.03
C ILE A 359 14.01 23.45 -8.44
N ASP A 360 15.06 22.65 -8.67
CA ASP A 360 15.76 22.58 -9.95
C ASP A 360 14.86 22.07 -11.10
N ASP A 361 13.93 21.14 -10.81
CA ASP A 361 12.94 20.65 -11.78
C ASP A 361 11.63 21.48 -11.83
N GLY A 362 11.52 22.53 -11.01
CA GLY A 362 10.40 23.46 -10.99
C GLY A 362 9.14 22.96 -10.28
N MET A 363 9.16 21.80 -9.61
CA MET A 363 8.02 21.33 -8.80
C MET A 363 7.85 22.14 -7.52
N VAL A 364 8.95 22.46 -6.82
CA VAL A 364 8.96 23.29 -5.62
C VAL A 364 9.27 24.73 -5.99
N GLN A 365 8.40 25.65 -5.57
CA GLN A 365 8.58 27.08 -5.69
C GLN A 365 9.25 27.63 -4.42
N LYS A 366 10.25 28.49 -4.58
CA LYS A 366 10.93 29.22 -3.49
C LYS A 366 10.68 30.72 -3.66
N ALA A 367 10.41 31.44 -2.57
CA ALA A 367 10.15 32.88 -2.59
C ALA A 367 10.60 33.56 -1.28
N ASP A 368 10.87 34.87 -1.33
CA ASP A 368 11.25 35.64 -0.14
C ASP A 368 10.03 36.19 0.62
N THR A 369 8.86 36.20 -0.03
CA THR A 369 7.58 36.63 0.55
C THR A 369 6.46 35.63 0.24
N ILE A 370 5.41 35.62 1.05
CA ILE A 370 4.23 34.75 0.81
C ILE A 370 3.46 35.23 -0.42
N GLU A 371 3.47 36.53 -0.69
CA GLU A 371 2.88 37.15 -1.86
C GLU A 371 3.52 36.63 -3.16
N GLU A 372 4.85 36.67 -3.23
CA GLU A 372 5.61 36.11 -4.35
C GLU A 372 5.40 34.59 -4.46
N LEU A 373 5.32 33.88 -3.34
CA LEU A 373 5.03 32.44 -3.35
C LEU A 373 3.65 32.14 -3.95
N ALA A 374 2.62 32.93 -3.59
CA ALA A 374 1.27 32.77 -4.13
C ALA A 374 1.26 32.93 -5.66
N GLU A 375 1.96 33.94 -6.17
CA GLU A 375 2.10 34.17 -7.61
C GLU A 375 2.78 32.98 -8.30
N LYS A 376 3.89 32.47 -7.74
CA LYS A 376 4.60 31.30 -8.29
C LYS A 376 3.77 30.01 -8.27
N LEU A 377 2.89 29.84 -7.30
CA LEU A 377 2.00 28.69 -7.16
C LEU A 377 0.66 28.86 -7.90
N ASN A 378 0.43 30.02 -8.54
CA ASN A 378 -0.85 30.38 -9.16
C ASN A 378 -2.04 30.32 -8.18
N LEU A 379 -1.83 30.78 -6.94
CA LEU A 379 -2.84 30.84 -5.89
C LEU A 379 -3.33 32.29 -5.70
N PRO A 380 -4.59 32.50 -5.23
CA PRO A 380 -5.05 33.82 -4.83
C PRO A 380 -4.19 34.40 -3.70
N LYS A 381 -3.43 35.45 -4.01
CA LYS A 381 -2.46 36.09 -3.12
C LYS A 381 -3.02 36.41 -1.73
N ASP A 382 -4.13 37.15 -1.69
CA ASP A 382 -4.70 37.62 -0.43
C ASP A 382 -5.19 36.45 0.45
N ASN A 383 -5.71 35.39 -0.17
CA ASN A 383 -6.15 34.19 0.56
C ASN A 383 -4.96 33.45 1.18
N LEU A 384 -3.88 33.24 0.42
CA LEU A 384 -2.70 32.55 0.95
C LEU A 384 -2.05 33.33 2.10
N VAL A 385 -1.88 34.65 1.95
CA VAL A 385 -1.35 35.53 3.01
C VAL A 385 -2.21 35.43 4.28
N ASN A 386 -3.54 35.47 4.13
CA ASN A 386 -4.46 35.35 5.26
C ASN A 386 -4.38 33.97 5.93
N SER A 387 -4.31 32.89 5.14
CA SER A 387 -4.16 31.51 5.65
C SER A 387 -2.86 31.34 6.44
N VAL A 388 -1.74 31.81 5.92
CA VAL A 388 -0.43 31.74 6.60
C VAL A 388 -0.45 32.55 7.90
N LYS A 389 -0.97 33.79 7.85
CA LYS A 389 -1.10 34.63 9.05
C LYS A 389 -1.96 33.96 10.12
N ARG A 390 -3.14 33.46 9.75
CA ARG A 390 -4.07 32.78 10.65
C ARG A 390 -3.44 31.53 11.27
N TYR A 391 -2.76 30.72 10.45
CA TYR A 391 -2.05 29.54 10.92
C TYR A 391 -0.94 29.89 11.91
N ASN A 392 -0.13 30.90 11.63
CA ASN A 392 0.93 31.36 12.53
C ASN A 392 0.38 31.88 13.87
N GLU A 393 -0.76 32.58 13.88
CA GLU A 393 -1.44 32.99 15.12
C GLU A 393 -1.83 31.77 15.98
N MET A 394 -2.30 30.70 15.35
CA MET A 394 -2.65 29.45 16.04
C MET A 394 -1.42 28.68 16.53
N CYS A 395 -0.34 28.66 15.74
CA CYS A 395 0.95 28.13 16.19
C CYS A 395 1.46 28.85 17.44
N ALA A 396 1.41 30.19 17.45
CA ALA A 396 1.82 30.99 18.61
C ALA A 396 0.96 30.73 19.86
N LYS A 397 -0.35 30.52 19.69
CA LYS A 397 -1.27 30.15 20.78
C LYS A 397 -1.15 28.68 21.19
N GLY A 398 -0.56 27.83 20.34
CA GLY A 398 -0.45 26.39 20.53
C GLY A 398 -1.78 25.63 20.44
N VAL A 399 -2.79 26.22 19.79
CA VAL A 399 -4.11 25.62 19.58
C VAL A 399 -4.63 25.97 18.19
N ASP A 400 -4.91 24.95 17.39
CA ASP A 400 -5.59 25.11 16.10
C ASP A 400 -7.10 25.16 16.34
N THR A 401 -7.64 26.37 16.35
CA THR A 401 -9.07 26.61 16.54
C THR A 401 -9.89 26.39 15.28
N ASP A 402 -9.24 26.16 14.13
CA ASP A 402 -9.92 25.99 12.85
C ASP A 402 -10.19 24.49 12.59
N PHE A 403 -9.19 23.63 12.79
CA PHE A 403 -9.32 22.19 12.48
C PHE A 403 -8.80 21.23 13.57
N GLY A 404 -8.36 21.74 14.72
CA GLY A 404 -7.98 20.90 15.86
C GLY A 404 -6.68 20.11 15.68
N LYS A 405 -5.77 20.56 14.82
CA LYS A 405 -4.41 20.02 14.68
C LYS A 405 -3.69 19.97 16.02
N GLU A 406 -3.03 18.85 16.30
CA GLU A 406 -2.39 18.66 17.60
C GLU A 406 -1.23 19.65 17.82
N LYS A 407 -1.13 20.18 19.05
CA LYS A 407 -0.15 21.21 19.43
C LYS A 407 1.29 20.89 19.03
N PHE A 408 1.72 19.65 19.23
CA PHE A 408 3.10 19.25 18.91
C PHE A 408 3.37 19.20 17.39
N ARG A 409 2.35 19.22 16.52
CA ARG A 409 2.49 19.31 15.06
C ARG A 409 2.25 20.72 14.52
N LEU A 410 1.96 21.69 15.38
CA LEU A 410 1.91 23.10 14.99
C LEU A 410 3.34 23.65 14.89
N PHE A 411 3.72 24.00 13.67
CA PHE A 411 4.99 24.66 13.37
C PHE A 411 4.71 25.85 12.44
N PRO A 412 5.12 27.08 12.79
CA PRO A 412 4.78 28.29 12.04
C PRO A 412 5.53 28.37 10.70
N VAL A 413 4.91 29.03 9.73
CA VAL A 413 5.51 29.44 8.44
C VAL A 413 5.87 30.93 8.56
N ALA A 414 6.95 31.25 9.25
CA ALA A 414 7.21 32.62 9.71
C ALA A 414 8.56 33.22 9.29
N LYS A 415 9.45 32.43 8.67
CA LYS A 415 10.81 32.85 8.33
C LYS A 415 11.12 32.58 6.87
N ALA A 416 11.38 33.64 6.10
CA ALA A 416 11.87 33.50 4.73
C ALA A 416 13.24 32.78 4.70
N PRO A 417 13.57 32.06 3.60
CA PRO A 417 12.72 31.86 2.41
C PRO A 417 11.54 30.91 2.68
N TYR A 418 10.46 31.13 1.92
CA TYR A 418 9.26 30.31 1.91
C TYR A 418 9.27 29.37 0.71
N TYR A 419 8.62 28.24 0.89
CA TYR A 419 8.54 27.18 -0.11
C TYR A 419 7.11 26.71 -0.27
N GLY A 420 6.79 26.25 -1.48
CA GLY A 420 5.55 25.56 -1.72
C GLY A 420 5.59 24.62 -2.91
N VAL A 421 4.70 23.63 -2.90
CA VAL A 421 4.58 22.59 -3.94
C VAL A 421 3.12 22.23 -4.14
N ILE A 422 2.70 22.06 -5.39
CA ILE A 422 1.36 21.56 -5.71
C ILE A 422 1.40 20.04 -5.68
N MET A 423 0.44 19.42 -4.99
CA MET A 423 0.38 17.99 -4.76
C MET A 423 -1.01 17.42 -5.04
N GLY A 424 -1.01 16.16 -5.47
CA GLY A 424 -2.15 15.26 -5.47
C GLY A 424 -1.80 13.92 -4.82
N GLY A 425 -2.73 12.98 -4.85
CA GLY A 425 -2.51 11.63 -4.36
C GLY A 425 -1.55 10.84 -5.25
N ARG A 426 -0.85 9.87 -4.66
CA ARG A 426 -0.07 8.87 -5.37
C ARG A 426 -0.57 7.49 -4.98
N LEU A 427 -1.25 6.81 -5.90
CA LEU A 427 -1.81 5.49 -5.68
C LEU A 427 -0.68 4.47 -5.58
N LEU A 428 -0.55 3.84 -4.42
CA LEU A 428 0.39 2.74 -4.23
C LEU A 428 -0.21 1.40 -4.68
N ALA A 429 -1.46 1.15 -4.31
CA ALA A 429 -2.17 -0.09 -4.61
C ALA A 429 -3.68 0.08 -4.40
N THR A 430 -4.46 -0.69 -5.16
CA THR A 430 -5.85 -1.00 -4.82
C THR A 430 -5.89 -2.23 -3.91
N LEU A 431 -6.89 -2.31 -3.04
CA LEU A 431 -7.05 -3.30 -1.97
C LEU A 431 -8.41 -4.00 -2.03
N ASP A 432 -9.31 -3.52 -2.87
CA ASP A 432 -10.57 -4.18 -3.18
C ASP A 432 -10.35 -5.23 -4.28
N GLY A 433 -11.02 -6.38 -4.15
CA GLY A 433 -10.72 -7.54 -4.98
C GLY A 433 -11.79 -8.62 -4.95
N LEU A 434 -11.44 -9.83 -5.39
CA LEU A 434 -12.33 -10.98 -5.39
C LEU A 434 -12.73 -11.33 -3.96
N ARG A 435 -14.03 -11.38 -3.66
CA ARG A 435 -14.50 -11.76 -2.32
C ARG A 435 -14.04 -13.17 -2.00
N ILE A 436 -13.53 -13.35 -0.78
CA ILE A 436 -13.10 -14.65 -0.26
C ILE A 436 -13.76 -14.97 1.08
N ASN A 437 -13.79 -16.24 1.45
CA ASN A 437 -14.13 -16.67 2.81
C ASN A 437 -12.87 -16.90 3.67
N THR A 438 -13.02 -17.37 4.91
CA THR A 438 -11.90 -17.61 5.85
C THR A 438 -10.98 -18.78 5.46
N LYS A 439 -11.33 -19.53 4.41
CA LYS A 439 -10.48 -20.55 3.78
C LYS A 439 -9.80 -20.05 2.50
N MET A 440 -9.87 -18.75 2.24
CA MET A 440 -9.33 -18.10 1.04
C MET A 440 -10.01 -18.55 -0.27
N GLU A 441 -11.11 -19.29 -0.19
CA GLU A 441 -11.90 -19.69 -1.35
C GLU A 441 -12.61 -18.46 -1.91
N VAL A 442 -12.53 -18.26 -3.22
CA VAL A 442 -13.27 -17.19 -3.91
C VAL A 442 -14.75 -17.54 -3.90
N ILE A 443 -15.59 -16.56 -3.56
CA ILE A 443 -17.05 -16.74 -3.46
C ILE A 443 -17.79 -16.00 -4.56
N ASP A 444 -18.95 -16.54 -4.94
CA ASP A 444 -19.91 -15.88 -5.84
C ASP A 444 -20.75 -14.81 -5.10
N LYS A 445 -21.68 -14.18 -5.83
CA LYS A 445 -22.59 -13.16 -5.27
C LYS A 445 -23.56 -13.70 -4.20
N MET A 446 -23.74 -15.02 -4.12
CA MET A 446 -24.54 -15.68 -3.09
C MET A 446 -23.70 -16.13 -1.88
N GLY A 447 -22.39 -15.85 -1.89
CA GLY A 447 -21.46 -16.26 -0.86
C GLY A 447 -21.06 -17.73 -0.93
N LYS A 448 -21.32 -18.42 -2.04
CA LYS A 448 -20.92 -19.82 -2.24
C LYS A 448 -19.51 -19.88 -2.82
N PRO A 449 -18.64 -20.78 -2.32
CA PRO A 449 -17.33 -21.00 -2.91
C PRO A 449 -17.43 -21.43 -4.38
N ILE A 450 -16.58 -20.86 -5.23
CA ILE A 450 -16.29 -21.37 -6.56
C ILE A 450 -15.29 -22.52 -6.39
N PRO A 451 -15.65 -23.76 -6.75
CA PRO A 451 -14.80 -24.90 -6.46
C PRO A 451 -13.41 -24.74 -7.08
N HIS A 452 -12.39 -25.03 -6.27
CA HIS A 452 -10.98 -25.05 -6.67
C HIS A 452 -10.39 -23.67 -7.01
N LEU A 453 -11.08 -22.57 -6.66
CA LEU A 453 -10.59 -21.21 -6.88
C LEU A 453 -10.32 -20.50 -5.55
N TYR A 454 -9.11 -19.97 -5.41
CA TYR A 454 -8.65 -19.24 -4.25
C TYR A 454 -8.06 -17.88 -4.65
N ALA A 455 -8.01 -16.93 -3.73
CA ALA A 455 -7.33 -15.65 -3.95
C ALA A 455 -6.65 -15.16 -2.67
N ALA A 456 -5.56 -14.41 -2.82
CA ALA A 456 -4.84 -13.81 -1.70
C ALA A 456 -4.14 -12.50 -2.08
N GLY A 457 -3.80 -11.69 -1.08
CA GLY A 457 -3.20 -10.38 -1.27
C GLY A 457 -4.18 -9.39 -1.91
N ASN A 458 -3.68 -8.43 -2.67
CA ASN A 458 -4.52 -7.36 -3.21
C ASN A 458 -5.45 -7.81 -4.35
N ALA A 459 -5.36 -9.08 -4.79
CA ALA A 459 -6.34 -9.67 -5.70
C ALA A 459 -7.59 -10.18 -4.95
N SER A 460 -7.49 -10.39 -3.62
CA SER A 460 -8.61 -10.75 -2.75
C SER A 460 -9.20 -9.53 -2.06
N GLY A 461 -10.51 -9.60 -1.81
CA GLY A 461 -11.34 -8.56 -1.24
C GLY A 461 -11.97 -8.94 0.10
N GLY A 462 -12.71 -7.99 0.67
CA GLY A 462 -13.42 -8.13 1.95
C GLY A 462 -12.58 -7.84 3.20
N PHE A 463 -11.27 -7.62 3.08
CA PHE A 463 -10.40 -7.30 4.23
C PHE A 463 -10.24 -5.79 4.47
N PHE A 464 -10.26 -4.99 3.39
CA PHE A 464 -10.06 -3.54 3.43
C PHE A 464 -11.29 -2.84 2.86
N TRP A 465 -11.52 -1.60 3.31
CA TRP A 465 -12.52 -0.71 2.75
C TRP A 465 -12.02 0.72 2.74
N GLY A 466 -12.27 1.46 1.64
CA GLY A 466 -11.95 2.88 1.54
C GLY A 466 -10.45 3.16 1.63
N SER A 467 -9.97 3.50 2.83
CA SER A 467 -8.57 3.88 3.05
C SER A 467 -7.77 2.78 3.73
N TYR A 468 -6.48 2.71 3.44
CA TYR A 468 -5.56 1.86 4.20
C TYR A 468 -5.28 2.43 5.60
N PRO A 469 -5.36 1.61 6.67
CA PRO A 469 -5.05 2.05 8.03
C PRO A 469 -3.51 2.14 8.20
N ASP A 470 -2.92 3.22 7.71
CA ASP A 470 -1.47 3.49 7.76
C ASP A 470 -0.88 3.52 9.18
N ARG A 471 -1.74 3.66 10.21
CA ARG A 471 -1.42 3.54 11.64
C ARG A 471 -1.31 2.10 12.16
N VAL A 472 -1.50 1.12 11.29
CA VAL A 472 -1.16 -0.29 11.48
C VAL A 472 -0.13 -0.67 10.40
N PRO A 473 1.13 -0.21 10.52
CA PRO A 473 2.08 -0.29 9.43
C PRO A 473 2.42 -1.75 9.11
N GLY A 474 2.56 -2.06 7.82
CA GLY A 474 2.83 -3.42 7.32
C GLY A 474 1.59 -4.34 7.20
N LEU A 475 0.38 -3.85 7.49
CA LEU A 475 -0.85 -4.64 7.46
C LEU A 475 -1.14 -5.25 6.08
N THR A 476 -1.05 -4.48 4.98
CA THR A 476 -1.30 -5.01 3.62
C THR A 476 -0.32 -6.11 3.23
N CYS A 477 0.95 -5.96 3.60
CA CYS A 477 1.99 -6.94 3.30
C CYS A 477 1.78 -8.22 4.12
N SER A 478 1.49 -8.06 5.41
CA SER A 478 1.18 -9.17 6.30
C SER A 478 -0.10 -9.91 5.89
N HIS A 479 -1.16 -9.18 5.51
CA HIS A 479 -2.37 -9.75 4.91
C HIS A 479 -2.01 -10.60 3.69
N ALA A 480 -1.26 -10.04 2.74
CA ALA A 480 -0.85 -10.77 1.53
C ALA A 480 -0.07 -12.05 1.85
N GLN A 481 0.94 -11.97 2.71
CA GLN A 481 1.79 -13.11 3.05
C GLN A 481 1.04 -14.17 3.87
N THR A 482 0.22 -13.74 4.84
CA THR A 482 -0.56 -14.63 5.70
C THR A 482 -1.64 -15.34 4.90
N PHE A 483 -2.43 -14.60 4.12
CA PHE A 483 -3.48 -15.19 3.29
C PHE A 483 -2.90 -16.02 2.15
N GLY A 484 -1.73 -15.65 1.63
CA GLY A 484 -0.97 -16.46 0.70
C GLY A 484 -0.64 -17.84 1.29
N ARG A 485 -0.01 -17.89 2.48
CA ARG A 485 0.29 -19.18 3.14
C ARG A 485 -0.98 -20.00 3.37
N LEU A 486 -2.05 -19.38 3.89
CA LEU A 486 -3.32 -20.06 4.13
C LEU A 486 -3.93 -20.61 2.84
N ALA A 487 -3.98 -19.83 1.77
CA ALA A 487 -4.50 -20.27 0.47
C ALA A 487 -3.69 -21.45 -0.09
N GLY A 488 -2.36 -21.41 0.03
CA GLY A 488 -1.49 -22.52 -0.37
C GLY A 488 -1.77 -23.81 0.40
N GLN A 489 -1.99 -23.71 1.72
CA GLN A 489 -2.33 -24.84 2.57
C GLN A 489 -3.70 -25.43 2.19
N TYR A 490 -4.73 -24.59 2.13
CA TYR A 490 -6.09 -25.05 1.83
C TYR A 490 -6.21 -25.63 0.41
N ALA A 491 -5.60 -24.99 -0.59
CA ALA A 491 -5.61 -25.51 -1.95
C ALA A 491 -4.88 -26.86 -2.08
N ALA A 492 -3.84 -27.12 -1.28
CA ALA A 492 -3.13 -28.39 -1.30
C ALA A 492 -3.86 -29.52 -0.56
N GLU A 493 -4.76 -29.18 0.37
CA GLU A 493 -5.55 -30.14 1.17
C GLU A 493 -6.91 -30.49 0.55
N ASN A 494 -7.34 -29.72 -0.45
CA ASN A 494 -8.48 -30.05 -1.30
C ASN A 494 -8.21 -31.30 -2.16
#